data_AF-A0A7C3V0C4-F1
#
_entry.id   AF-A0A7C3V0C4-F1
#
_cell.length_a   1.000
_cell.length_b   1.000
_cell.length_c   1.000
_cell.angle_alpha   90.00
_cell.angle_beta   90.00
_cell.angle_gamma   90.00
#
_symmetry.space_group_name_H-M   'P 1'
#
loop_
_entity.id
_entity.type
_entity.pdbx_description
1 polymer ?
#
loop_
_entity_poly.entity_id
_entity_poly.type
_entity_poly.pdbx_seq_one_letter_code
_entity_poly.pdbx_strand_id
1 'polypeptide(L)'
;MAKDKKMNDLEDLPGVGPTTAEKLKASGYDSFEKIATSSPHELEEVAGIAVETAKKVIAAARDALEMGYESADQILERRKSIGRITTGSKELDALIGGGVETQAITEAFGKYSSGKCVAGDTPILFMNNSTPHLETLETVYERYKTTEIPKDGGFATIPNHELRVFAINSNGDIKNEKVTALYREKVSSILEINTRRGTGLRLTKQHPLLTLSSEGLQWKSAGMLSPGDYIAAPGRIHVEPAESRITPDDAYFLGLFVAEGTRNPLSITNYDERINGRLHSYLRKRFSFEPTFNKEKGLTLLRKEVEEFLGPLAHSDSSTKFVPEQVFAGSDEVVRAFLSGYFDGDGFAS
;
A
#
# COMPACT_ATOMS: atom_id res chain seq x y z
N MET A 1 -29.73 -23.48 -58.61
CA MET A 1 -28.69 -22.43 -58.59
C MET A 1 -29.37 -21.07 -58.64
N ALA A 2 -29.54 -20.43 -57.49
CA ALA A 2 -29.64 -18.98 -57.39
C ALA A 2 -28.31 -18.56 -56.75
N LYS A 3 -27.56 -17.66 -57.38
CA LYS A 3 -26.27 -17.19 -56.86
C LYS A 3 -26.49 -16.61 -55.47
N ASP A 4 -25.74 -17.09 -54.48
CA ASP A 4 -25.65 -16.47 -53.15
C ASP A 4 -25.21 -15.02 -53.34
N LYS A 5 -26.16 -14.09 -53.20
CA LYS A 5 -25.88 -12.66 -53.20
C LYS A 5 -25.18 -12.38 -51.88
N LYS A 6 -23.86 -12.16 -51.90
CA LYS A 6 -23.14 -11.62 -50.74
C LYS A 6 -23.79 -10.30 -50.32
N MET A 7 -24.45 -10.32 -49.16
CA MET A 7 -24.95 -9.11 -48.51
C MET A 7 -23.72 -8.36 -48.01
N ASN A 8 -23.53 -7.11 -48.44
CA ASN A 8 -22.37 -6.32 -48.07
C ASN A 8 -22.75 -5.03 -47.33
N ASP A 9 -23.99 -4.57 -47.46
CA ASP A 9 -24.51 -3.40 -46.73
C ASP A 9 -25.68 -3.81 -45.83
N LEU A 10 -25.94 -3.02 -44.79
CA LEU A 10 -27.05 -3.24 -43.86
C LEU A 10 -28.41 -3.21 -44.57
N GLU A 11 -28.52 -2.45 -45.66
CA GLU A 11 -29.71 -2.37 -46.51
C GLU A 11 -30.01 -3.66 -47.29
N ASP A 12 -29.03 -4.57 -47.39
CA ASP A 12 -29.27 -5.90 -47.96
C ASP A 12 -30.03 -6.82 -46.97
N LEU A 13 -30.12 -6.46 -45.68
CA LEU A 13 -30.83 -7.25 -44.68
C LEU A 13 -32.35 -7.13 -44.85
N PRO A 14 -33.09 -8.24 -44.72
CA PRO A 14 -34.53 -8.25 -44.92
C PRO A 14 -35.23 -7.37 -43.88
N GLY A 15 -35.92 -6.34 -44.33
CA GLY A 15 -36.65 -5.40 -43.46
C GLY A 15 -35.82 -4.20 -42.99
N VAL A 16 -34.60 -4.02 -43.51
CA VAL A 16 -33.78 -2.83 -43.29
C VAL A 16 -33.81 -1.97 -44.55
N GLY A 17 -34.54 -0.86 -44.50
CA GLY A 17 -34.47 0.18 -45.54
C GLY A 17 -33.42 1.26 -45.21
N PRO A 18 -33.19 2.23 -46.11
CA PRO A 18 -32.17 3.27 -45.92
C PRO A 18 -32.30 4.02 -44.59
N THR A 19 -33.52 4.40 -44.21
CA THR A 19 -33.79 5.10 -42.93
C THR A 19 -33.50 4.24 -41.70
N THR A 20 -33.77 2.93 -41.78
CA THR A 20 -33.47 1.98 -40.70
C THR A 20 -31.96 1.75 -40.59
N ALA A 21 -31.27 1.61 -41.74
CA ALA A 21 -29.83 1.47 -41.80
C ALA A 21 -29.11 2.71 -41.21
N GLU A 22 -29.58 3.92 -41.51
CA GLU A 22 -29.06 5.16 -40.91
C GLU A 22 -29.22 5.19 -39.39
N LYS A 23 -30.39 4.79 -38.85
CA LYS A 23 -30.63 4.72 -37.40
C LYS A 23 -29.73 3.70 -36.71
N LEU A 24 -29.56 2.53 -37.32
CA LEU A 24 -28.66 1.48 -36.83
C LEU A 24 -27.22 1.99 -36.80
N LYS A 25 -26.73 2.57 -37.90
CA LYS A 25 -25.39 3.17 -38.01
C LYS A 25 -25.20 4.30 -36.98
N ALA A 26 -26.17 5.20 -36.83
CA ALA A 26 -26.12 6.30 -35.86
C ALA A 26 -26.08 5.82 -34.40
N SER A 27 -26.63 4.64 -34.13
CA SER A 27 -26.67 4.03 -32.80
C SER A 27 -25.55 3.02 -32.56
N GLY A 28 -24.57 2.98 -33.47
CA GLY A 28 -23.37 2.15 -33.35
C GLY A 28 -23.49 0.73 -33.88
N TYR A 29 -24.62 0.33 -34.47
CA TYR A 29 -24.82 -0.97 -35.15
C TYR A 29 -24.50 -0.82 -36.65
N ASP A 30 -23.24 -0.56 -36.95
CA ASP A 30 -22.71 -0.32 -38.30
C ASP A 30 -22.18 -1.59 -38.99
N SER A 31 -22.26 -2.76 -38.34
CA SER A 31 -21.74 -4.03 -38.85
C SER A 31 -22.68 -5.20 -38.59
N PHE A 32 -22.55 -6.27 -39.38
CA PHE A 32 -23.36 -7.48 -39.19
C PHE A 32 -23.08 -8.17 -37.86
N GLU A 33 -21.85 -8.11 -37.34
CA GLU A 33 -21.45 -8.74 -36.07
C GLU A 33 -22.21 -8.14 -34.89
N LYS A 34 -22.33 -6.81 -34.89
CA LYS A 34 -23.07 -6.09 -33.86
C LYS A 34 -24.56 -6.45 -33.91
N ILE A 35 -25.14 -6.51 -35.10
CA ILE A 35 -26.55 -6.91 -35.28
C ILE A 35 -26.76 -8.38 -34.87
N ALA A 36 -25.88 -9.30 -35.27
CA ALA A 36 -26.00 -10.73 -35.00
C ALA A 36 -25.91 -11.09 -33.49
N THR A 37 -25.23 -10.24 -32.72
CA THR A 37 -25.04 -10.37 -31.26
C THR A 37 -26.04 -9.55 -30.44
N SER A 38 -26.88 -8.73 -31.07
CA SER A 38 -27.91 -7.91 -30.42
C SER A 38 -29.16 -8.71 -30.05
N SER A 39 -29.95 -8.18 -29.12
CA SER A 39 -31.28 -8.72 -28.82
C SER A 39 -32.37 -8.14 -29.74
N PRO A 40 -33.46 -8.88 -30.04
CA PRO A 40 -34.55 -8.35 -30.88
C PRO A 40 -35.21 -7.08 -30.34
N HIS A 41 -35.31 -6.92 -29.02
CA HIS A 41 -35.92 -5.75 -28.37
C HIS A 41 -35.05 -4.51 -28.46
N GLU A 42 -33.73 -4.69 -28.36
CA GLU A 42 -32.76 -3.62 -28.53
C GLU A 42 -32.80 -3.04 -29.94
N LEU A 43 -32.88 -3.89 -30.97
CA LEU A 43 -33.02 -3.44 -32.35
C LEU A 43 -34.39 -2.80 -32.62
N GLU A 44 -35.45 -3.26 -31.95
CA GLU A 44 -36.77 -2.62 -32.02
C GLU A 44 -36.72 -1.17 -31.51
N GLU A 45 -36.14 -0.97 -30.33
CA GLU A 45 -36.02 0.35 -29.69
C GLU A 45 -35.14 1.29 -30.52
N VAL A 46 -33.99 0.80 -30.98
CA VAL A 46 -32.98 1.59 -31.68
C VAL A 46 -33.38 1.90 -33.13
N ALA A 47 -33.85 0.89 -33.86
CA ALA A 47 -34.11 1.01 -35.29
C ALA A 47 -35.57 1.36 -35.60
N GLY A 48 -36.47 1.29 -34.62
CA GLY A 48 -37.90 1.53 -34.78
C GLY A 48 -38.58 0.49 -35.66
N ILE A 49 -38.12 -0.77 -35.59
CA ILE A 49 -38.68 -1.91 -36.33
C ILE A 49 -39.43 -2.84 -35.38
N ALA A 50 -40.47 -3.52 -35.86
CA ALA A 50 -41.18 -4.49 -35.03
C ALA A 50 -40.27 -5.67 -34.63
N VAL A 51 -40.46 -6.24 -33.43
CA VAL A 51 -39.69 -7.40 -32.92
C VAL A 51 -39.56 -8.54 -33.94
N GLU A 52 -40.63 -8.87 -34.66
CA GLU A 52 -40.61 -9.96 -35.65
C GLU A 52 -39.72 -9.63 -36.86
N THR A 53 -39.60 -8.35 -37.23
CA THR A 53 -38.65 -7.90 -38.23
C THR A 53 -37.23 -7.94 -37.66
N ALA A 54 -37.03 -7.48 -36.43
CA ALA A 54 -35.73 -7.54 -35.75
C ALA A 54 -35.18 -8.97 -35.67
N LYS A 55 -36.01 -9.97 -35.35
CA LYS A 55 -35.62 -11.39 -35.36
C LYS A 55 -35.13 -11.85 -36.73
N LYS A 56 -35.80 -11.45 -37.81
CA LYS A 56 -35.41 -11.78 -39.19
C LYS A 56 -34.10 -11.09 -39.59
N VAL A 57 -33.92 -9.84 -39.19
CA VAL A 57 -32.68 -9.07 -39.40
C VAL A 57 -31.51 -9.74 -38.70
N ILE A 58 -31.67 -10.15 -37.43
CA ILE A 58 -30.63 -10.88 -36.67
C ILE A 58 -30.30 -12.22 -37.32
N ALA A 59 -31.31 -12.99 -37.73
CA ALA A 59 -31.11 -14.28 -38.39
C ALA A 59 -30.34 -14.12 -39.71
N ALA A 60 -30.75 -13.16 -40.55
CA ALA A 60 -30.06 -12.86 -41.81
C ALA A 60 -28.62 -12.36 -41.58
N ALA A 61 -28.37 -11.56 -40.54
CA ALA A 61 -27.02 -11.14 -40.18
C ALA A 61 -26.14 -12.32 -39.73
N ARG A 62 -26.69 -13.27 -38.97
CA ARG A 62 -26.00 -14.51 -38.59
C ARG A 62 -25.68 -15.40 -39.79
N ASP A 63 -26.64 -15.55 -40.71
CA ASP A 63 -26.44 -16.33 -41.93
C ASP A 63 -25.40 -15.67 -42.85
N ALA A 64 -25.42 -14.35 -42.99
CA ALA A 64 -24.45 -13.59 -43.77
C ALA A 64 -23.02 -13.68 -43.19
N LEU A 65 -22.90 -13.87 -41.88
CA LEU A 65 -21.64 -14.11 -41.18
C LEU A 65 -21.23 -15.59 -41.12
N GLU A 66 -21.97 -16.47 -41.78
CA GLU A 66 -21.75 -17.92 -41.73
C GLU A 66 -21.75 -18.46 -40.28
N MET A 67 -22.50 -17.84 -39.35
CA MET A 67 -22.63 -18.26 -37.94
C MET A 67 -23.49 -19.53 -37.75
N GLY A 68 -23.41 -20.46 -38.70
CA GLY A 68 -24.16 -21.70 -38.71
C GLY A 68 -23.56 -22.78 -37.81
N TYR A 69 -24.09 -24.00 -37.98
CA TYR A 69 -23.57 -25.19 -37.32
C TYR A 69 -22.38 -25.75 -38.09
N GLU A 70 -21.24 -25.92 -37.41
CA GLU A 70 -20.05 -26.61 -37.93
C GLU A 70 -19.91 -28.00 -37.30
N SER A 71 -19.30 -28.94 -38.03
CA SER A 71 -18.99 -30.26 -37.46
C SER A 71 -17.78 -30.20 -36.53
N ALA A 72 -17.73 -31.08 -35.52
CA ALA A 72 -16.62 -31.14 -34.58
C ALA A 72 -15.26 -31.38 -35.27
N ASP A 73 -15.25 -32.14 -36.37
CA ASP A 73 -14.04 -32.43 -37.16
C ASP A 73 -13.48 -31.16 -37.84
N GLN A 74 -14.36 -30.31 -38.39
CA GLN A 74 -13.96 -29.04 -39.01
C GLN A 74 -13.36 -28.08 -37.97
N ILE A 75 -13.97 -28.01 -36.79
CA ILE A 75 -13.46 -27.23 -35.66
C ILE A 75 -12.09 -27.78 -35.24
N LEU A 76 -11.93 -29.10 -35.15
CA LEU A 76 -10.67 -29.72 -34.76
C LEU A 76 -9.54 -29.39 -35.76
N GLU A 77 -9.79 -29.50 -37.07
CA GLU A 77 -8.81 -29.14 -38.09
C GLU A 77 -8.41 -27.67 -38.01
N ARG A 78 -9.38 -26.75 -37.80
CA ARG A 78 -9.07 -25.32 -37.59
C ARG A 78 -8.21 -25.12 -36.34
N ARG A 79 -8.53 -25.81 -35.23
CA ARG A 79 -7.80 -25.68 -33.96
C ARG A 79 -6.37 -26.21 -34.02
N LYS A 80 -6.02 -27.12 -34.94
CA LYS A 80 -4.62 -27.53 -35.16
C LYS A 80 -3.71 -26.38 -35.61
N SER A 81 -4.28 -25.32 -36.20
CA SER A 81 -3.52 -24.14 -36.64
C SER A 81 -3.34 -23.07 -35.56
N ILE A 82 -3.93 -23.25 -34.37
CA ILE A 82 -3.82 -22.28 -33.27
C ILE A 82 -2.37 -22.28 -32.76
N GLY A 83 -1.72 -21.13 -32.87
CA GLY A 83 -0.39 -20.91 -32.29
C GLY A 83 -0.47 -20.76 -30.76
N ARG A 84 0.62 -21.11 -30.08
CA ARG A 84 0.78 -20.90 -28.63
C ARG A 84 1.99 -20.04 -28.35
N ILE A 85 1.84 -19.06 -27.46
CA ILE A 85 2.91 -18.18 -26.99
C ILE A 85 3.42 -18.75 -25.66
N THR A 86 4.72 -19.04 -25.59
CA THR A 86 5.35 -19.50 -24.33
C THR A 86 5.26 -18.42 -23.25
N THR A 87 5.02 -18.83 -22.02
CA THR A 87 5.06 -17.98 -20.83
C THR A 87 6.50 -17.75 -20.33
N GLY A 88 7.49 -18.46 -20.89
CA GLY A 88 8.86 -18.49 -20.40
C GLY A 88 9.12 -19.49 -19.28
N SER A 89 8.07 -20.09 -18.68
CA SER A 89 8.18 -21.22 -17.74
C SER A 89 7.71 -22.50 -18.40
N LYS A 90 8.57 -23.53 -18.40
CA LYS A 90 8.24 -24.83 -19.00
C LYS A 90 7.10 -25.53 -18.27
N GLU A 91 7.06 -25.39 -16.95
CA GLU A 91 6.07 -25.97 -16.06
C GLU A 91 4.71 -25.30 -16.24
N LEU A 92 4.68 -23.96 -16.33
CA LEU A 92 3.45 -23.23 -16.58
C LEU A 92 2.92 -23.49 -17.98
N ASP A 93 3.80 -23.51 -18.99
CA ASP A 93 3.42 -23.88 -20.35
C ASP A 93 2.79 -25.26 -20.37
N ALA A 94 3.44 -26.28 -19.78
CA ALA A 94 2.86 -27.62 -19.68
C ALA A 94 1.49 -27.63 -19.00
N LEU A 95 1.32 -26.86 -17.92
CA LEU A 95 0.07 -26.77 -17.16
C LEU A 95 -1.08 -26.18 -18.00
N ILE A 96 -0.83 -25.12 -18.77
CA ILE A 96 -1.84 -24.49 -19.63
C ILE A 96 -1.92 -25.12 -21.03
N GLY A 97 -1.27 -26.26 -21.22
CA GLY A 97 -1.23 -26.98 -22.48
C GLY A 97 -0.28 -26.34 -23.49
N GLY A 98 1.02 -26.27 -23.23
CA GLY A 98 2.03 -25.79 -24.17
C GLY A 98 2.09 -24.28 -24.42
N GLY A 99 1.45 -23.44 -23.60
CA GLY A 99 1.52 -21.97 -23.70
C GLY A 99 0.16 -21.28 -23.91
N VAL A 100 0.16 -19.95 -23.93
CA VAL A 100 -1.05 -19.13 -24.08
C VAL A 100 -1.56 -19.22 -25.52
N GLU A 101 -2.81 -19.66 -25.71
CA GLU A 101 -3.40 -19.85 -27.04
C GLU A 101 -3.66 -18.50 -27.73
N THR A 102 -3.22 -18.40 -28.99
CA THR A 102 -3.65 -17.31 -29.88
C THR A 102 -5.13 -17.45 -30.23
N GLN A 103 -5.81 -16.34 -30.55
CA GLN A 103 -7.25 -16.31 -30.83
C GLN A 103 -8.14 -16.78 -29.66
N ALA A 104 -7.59 -16.81 -28.45
CA ALA A 104 -8.32 -17.08 -27.21
C ALA A 104 -8.04 -15.98 -26.18
N ILE A 105 -9.00 -15.74 -25.31
CA ILE A 105 -8.80 -14.92 -24.11
C ILE A 105 -8.35 -15.86 -23.00
N THR A 106 -7.14 -15.63 -22.49
CA THR A 106 -6.63 -16.32 -21.31
C THR A 106 -6.66 -15.35 -20.13
N GLU A 107 -7.52 -15.62 -19.16
CA GLU A 107 -7.63 -14.85 -17.92
C GLU A 107 -6.91 -15.59 -16.79
N ALA A 108 -6.00 -14.91 -16.09
CA ALA A 108 -5.36 -15.42 -14.90
C ALA A 108 -5.85 -14.61 -13.69
N PHE A 109 -6.60 -15.26 -12.79
CA PHE A 109 -7.00 -14.65 -11.53
C PHE A 109 -6.25 -15.31 -10.36
N GLY A 110 -5.73 -14.48 -9.47
CA GLY A 110 -5.16 -14.91 -8.20
C GLY A 110 -5.88 -14.19 -7.05
N LYS A 111 -6.07 -14.86 -5.91
CA LYS A 111 -6.53 -14.18 -4.69
C LYS A 111 -5.60 -13.01 -4.38
N TYR A 112 -6.15 -11.95 -3.78
CA TYR A 112 -5.44 -10.81 -3.23
C TYR A 112 -4.58 -11.23 -2.02
N SER A 113 -3.58 -12.10 -2.18
CA SER A 113 -2.72 -12.63 -1.10
C SER A 113 -1.52 -13.47 -1.58
N SER A 114 -1.04 -13.31 -2.82
CA SER A 114 0.04 -14.12 -3.43
C SER A 114 1.46 -13.59 -3.15
N GLY A 115 1.79 -13.30 -1.90
CA GLY A 115 3.15 -12.87 -1.50
C GLY A 115 3.33 -11.35 -1.39
N LYS A 116 2.35 -10.63 -0.83
CA LYS A 116 2.46 -9.19 -0.52
C LYS A 116 3.16 -9.01 0.82
N CYS A 117 4.47 -8.82 0.82
CA CYS A 117 5.26 -8.69 2.04
C CYS A 117 6.12 -7.43 2.01
N VAL A 118 6.39 -6.90 3.19
CA VAL A 118 7.36 -5.83 3.44
C VAL A 118 8.50 -6.45 4.25
N ALA A 119 9.72 -5.92 4.10
CA ALA A 119 10.89 -6.46 4.80
C ALA A 119 10.72 -6.35 6.33
N GLY A 120 11.15 -7.39 7.06
CA GLY A 120 10.93 -7.51 8.50
C GLY A 120 11.61 -6.41 9.34
N ASP A 121 12.67 -5.81 8.81
CA ASP A 121 13.38 -4.67 9.41
C ASP A 121 12.63 -3.34 9.24
N THR A 122 11.52 -3.31 8.51
CA THR A 122 10.74 -2.08 8.31
C THR A 122 10.07 -1.64 9.61
N PRO A 123 10.28 -0.39 10.07
CA PRO A 123 9.59 0.15 11.22
C PRO A 123 8.08 0.29 10.96
N ILE A 124 7.28 -0.04 11.96
CA ILE A 124 5.82 0.12 11.96
C ILE A 124 5.37 0.84 13.24
N LEU A 125 4.52 1.85 13.05
CA LEU A 125 3.77 2.47 14.13
C LEU A 125 2.50 1.66 14.36
N PHE A 126 2.37 1.06 15.55
CA PHE A 126 1.20 0.29 15.95
C PHE A 126 0.75 0.66 17.35
N MET A 127 -0.45 0.25 17.74
CA MET A 127 -1.01 0.48 19.05
C MET A 127 -1.39 -0.83 19.72
N ASN A 128 -1.08 -0.94 21.01
CA ASN A 128 -1.57 -1.99 21.91
C ASN A 128 -2.23 -1.29 23.11
N ASN A 129 -3.49 -1.62 23.41
CA ASN A 129 -4.27 -0.96 24.48
C ASN A 129 -4.20 0.59 24.41
N SER A 130 -4.33 1.16 23.20
CA SER A 130 -4.21 2.60 22.92
C SER A 130 -2.83 3.23 23.19
N THR A 131 -1.81 2.44 23.53
CA THR A 131 -0.43 2.92 23.66
C THR A 131 0.29 2.77 22.31
N PRO A 132 0.87 3.85 21.75
CA PRO A 132 1.63 3.80 20.51
C PRO A 132 3.02 3.20 20.73
N HIS A 133 3.46 2.37 19.80
CA HIS A 133 4.76 1.74 19.75
C HIS A 133 5.35 1.86 18.34
N LEU A 134 6.66 2.09 18.23
CA LEU A 134 7.38 2.14 16.96
C LEU A 134 8.51 1.09 16.99
N GLU A 135 8.30 -0.02 16.28
CA GLU A 135 9.23 -1.16 16.27
C GLU A 135 9.32 -1.78 14.87
N THR A 136 10.25 -2.69 14.65
CA THR A 136 10.33 -3.42 13.37
C THR A 136 9.24 -4.46 13.25
N LEU A 137 8.75 -4.71 12.03
CA LEU A 137 7.76 -5.76 11.75
C LEU A 137 8.19 -7.14 12.29
N GLU A 138 9.48 -7.47 12.22
CA GLU A 138 10.05 -8.70 12.76
C GLU A 138 9.89 -8.77 14.28
N THR A 139 10.20 -7.68 14.98
CA THR A 139 10.06 -7.61 16.45
C THR A 139 8.60 -7.76 16.85
N VAL A 140 7.69 -7.10 16.14
CA VAL A 140 6.24 -7.22 16.35
C VAL A 140 5.78 -8.66 16.10
N TYR A 141 6.21 -9.29 15.00
CA TYR A 141 5.85 -10.67 14.70
C TYR A 141 6.31 -11.62 15.82
N GLU A 142 7.58 -11.55 16.21
CA GLU A 142 8.15 -12.44 17.22
C GLU A 142 7.55 -12.25 18.61
N ARG A 143 7.22 -11.01 18.99
CA ARG A 143 6.62 -10.70 20.29
C ARG A 143 5.17 -11.16 20.41
N TYR A 144 4.40 -10.97 19.35
CA TYR A 144 2.94 -11.15 19.41
C TYR A 144 2.44 -12.46 18.78
N LYS A 145 3.31 -13.26 18.14
CA LYS A 145 2.90 -14.57 17.58
C LYS A 145 2.35 -15.52 18.64
N THR A 146 1.38 -16.32 18.23
CA THR A 146 0.86 -17.46 19.00
C THR A 146 1.28 -18.76 18.32
N THR A 147 0.32 -19.52 17.78
CA THR A 147 0.57 -20.70 16.97
C THR A 147 0.76 -20.28 15.52
N GLU A 148 1.84 -20.78 14.91
CA GLU A 148 2.09 -20.58 13.48
C GLU A 148 1.33 -21.62 12.66
N ILE A 149 0.53 -21.13 11.72
CA ILE A 149 -0.25 -21.92 10.79
C ILE A 149 0.38 -21.76 9.40
N PRO A 150 0.85 -22.85 8.75
CA PRO A 150 1.38 -22.77 7.39
C PRO A 150 0.36 -22.16 6.42
N LYS A 151 0.79 -21.15 5.66
CA LYS A 151 -0.07 -20.44 4.70
C LYS A 151 0.75 -19.83 3.57
N ASP A 152 0.37 -20.09 2.32
CA ASP A 152 0.93 -19.45 1.11
C ASP A 152 2.47 -19.47 1.06
N GLY A 153 3.11 -20.57 1.49
CA GLY A 153 4.59 -20.69 1.53
C GLY A 153 5.27 -20.10 2.76
N GLY A 154 4.51 -19.43 3.63
CA GLY A 154 4.95 -18.85 4.89
C GLY A 154 4.13 -19.34 6.09
N PHE A 155 4.07 -18.50 7.11
CA PHE A 155 3.33 -18.76 8.35
C PHE A 155 2.43 -17.57 8.70
N ALA A 156 1.20 -17.87 9.08
CA ALA A 156 0.26 -16.91 9.64
C ALA A 156 0.01 -17.22 11.12
N THR A 157 -0.25 -16.21 11.93
CA THR A 157 -0.58 -16.37 13.34
C THR A 157 -1.57 -15.30 13.79
N ILE A 158 -2.38 -15.61 14.81
CA ILE A 158 -3.28 -14.63 15.44
C ILE A 158 -2.47 -13.96 16.56
N PRO A 159 -2.45 -12.62 16.65
CA PRO A 159 -1.70 -11.95 17.70
C PRO A 159 -2.26 -12.29 19.09
N ASN A 160 -1.39 -12.49 20.08
CA ASN A 160 -1.77 -12.76 21.48
C ASN A 160 -2.36 -11.55 22.22
N HIS A 161 -2.29 -10.35 21.63
CA HIS A 161 -2.87 -9.11 22.13
C HIS A 161 -3.60 -8.36 21.00
N GLU A 162 -4.50 -7.44 21.34
CA GLU A 162 -5.08 -6.56 20.34
C GLU A 162 -4.03 -5.59 19.83
N LEU A 163 -3.72 -5.70 18.54
CA LEU A 163 -2.86 -4.77 17.82
C LEU A 163 -3.71 -3.95 16.86
N ARG A 164 -3.38 -2.68 16.75
CA ARG A 164 -4.00 -1.76 15.79
C ARG A 164 -2.95 -0.99 15.02
N VAL A 165 -3.22 -0.70 13.75
CA VAL A 165 -2.29 -0.01 12.83
C VAL A 165 -3.01 1.09 12.07
N PHE A 166 -2.27 2.09 11.61
CA PHE A 166 -2.79 3.10 10.71
C PHE A 166 -2.87 2.53 9.29
N ALA A 167 -4.08 2.39 8.76
CA ALA A 167 -4.36 1.94 7.41
C ALA A 167 -4.92 3.10 6.57
N ILE A 168 -4.54 3.15 5.30
CA ILE A 168 -5.06 4.12 4.33
C ILE A 168 -6.02 3.43 3.37
N ASN A 169 -7.19 4.02 3.15
CA ASN A 169 -8.16 3.53 2.17
C ASN A 169 -7.89 4.12 0.76
N SER A 170 -8.67 3.68 -0.23
CA SER A 170 -8.54 4.16 -1.62
C SER A 170 -8.85 5.66 -1.80
N ASN A 171 -9.56 6.28 -0.86
CA ASN A 171 -9.86 7.72 -0.87
C ASN A 171 -8.75 8.55 -0.20
N GLY A 172 -7.75 7.90 0.41
CA GLY A 172 -6.69 8.54 1.16
C GLY A 172 -7.01 8.79 2.64
N ASP A 173 -8.15 8.30 3.14
CA ASP A 173 -8.49 8.41 4.56
C ASP A 173 -7.65 7.45 5.38
N ILE A 174 -7.03 7.97 6.44
CA ILE A 174 -6.27 7.18 7.40
C ILE A 174 -7.17 6.79 8.57
N LYS A 175 -7.21 5.48 8.87
CA LYS A 175 -7.98 4.92 9.98
C LYS A 175 -7.13 4.01 10.83
N ASN A 176 -7.53 3.90 12.08
CA ASN A 176 -6.94 3.02 13.06
C ASN A 176 -7.67 1.67 13.01
N GLU A 177 -7.02 0.67 12.38
CA GLU A 177 -7.62 -0.62 12.05
C GLU A 177 -7.04 -1.75 12.90
N LYS A 178 -7.88 -2.71 13.27
CA LYS A 178 -7.48 -3.88 14.05
C LYS A 178 -6.73 -4.89 13.19
N VAL A 179 -5.58 -5.35 13.67
CA VAL A 179 -4.81 -6.43 13.06
C VAL A 179 -5.48 -7.76 13.38
N THR A 180 -5.85 -8.50 12.34
CA THR A 180 -6.52 -9.81 12.46
C THR A 180 -5.56 -10.99 12.44
N ALA A 181 -4.42 -10.83 11.77
CA ALA A 181 -3.37 -11.84 11.68
C ALA A 181 -2.02 -11.17 11.40
N LEU A 182 -0.95 -11.83 11.83
CA LEU A 182 0.42 -11.54 11.45
C LEU A 182 0.89 -12.60 10.45
N TYR A 183 1.68 -12.20 9.46
CA TYR A 183 2.17 -13.08 8.41
C TYR A 183 3.66 -12.88 8.17
N ARG A 184 4.40 -13.98 8.00
CA ARG A 184 5.80 -13.97 7.55
C ARG A 184 6.06 -15.01 6.49
N GLU A 185 6.99 -14.72 5.60
CA GLU A 185 7.45 -15.62 4.54
C GLU A 185 8.91 -15.32 4.22
N LYS A 186 9.65 -16.32 3.74
CA LYS A 186 10.97 -16.11 3.13
C LYS A 186 10.81 -15.98 1.62
N VAL A 187 11.23 -14.84 1.08
CA VAL A 187 11.18 -14.56 -0.37
C VAL A 187 12.58 -14.57 -0.97
N SER A 188 12.69 -14.95 -2.25
CA SER A 188 13.97 -15.04 -2.97
C SER A 188 14.54 -13.68 -3.38
N SER A 189 13.71 -12.66 -3.48
CA SER A 189 14.11 -11.31 -3.87
C SER A 189 13.21 -10.25 -3.23
N ILE A 190 13.79 -9.08 -2.98
CA ILE A 190 13.09 -7.90 -2.43
C ILE A 190 13.33 -6.74 -3.40
N LEU A 191 12.28 -5.99 -3.70
CA LEU A 191 12.36 -4.73 -4.43
C LEU A 191 12.62 -3.60 -3.43
N GLU A 192 13.58 -2.74 -3.76
CA GLU A 192 13.86 -1.52 -3.01
C GLU A 192 13.42 -0.30 -3.82
N ILE A 193 12.58 0.55 -3.23
CA ILE A 193 12.07 1.79 -3.82
C ILE A 193 12.56 2.96 -2.97
N ASN A 194 13.28 3.87 -3.59
CA ASN A 194 13.75 5.09 -2.95
C ASN A 194 12.94 6.29 -3.44
N THR A 195 12.34 7.01 -2.51
CA THR A 195 11.58 8.22 -2.80
C THR A 195 12.48 9.45 -2.74
N ARG A 196 12.10 10.52 -3.46
CA ARG A 196 12.83 11.81 -3.40
C ARG A 196 12.92 12.40 -1.98
N ARG A 197 11.97 12.05 -1.10
CA ARG A 197 11.95 12.49 0.31
C ARG A 197 12.93 11.70 1.21
N GLY A 198 13.66 10.73 0.67
CA GLY A 198 14.62 9.91 1.40
C GLY A 198 14.03 8.64 2.03
N THR A 199 12.71 8.41 1.91
CA THR A 199 12.10 7.15 2.37
C THR A 199 12.51 6.02 1.42
N GLY A 200 13.14 4.99 1.97
CA GLY A 200 13.39 3.71 1.31
C GLY A 200 12.34 2.68 1.72
N LEU A 201 11.71 2.02 0.75
CA LEU A 201 10.73 0.97 0.96
C LEU A 201 11.27 -0.35 0.42
N ARG A 202 11.30 -1.39 1.26
CA ARG A 202 11.77 -2.73 0.89
C ARG A 202 10.61 -3.72 0.97
N LEU A 203 10.16 -4.23 -0.18
CA LEU A 203 8.94 -5.04 -0.28
C LEU A 203 8.95 -5.97 -1.50
N THR A 204 8.00 -6.90 -1.57
CA THR A 204 7.83 -7.77 -2.74
C THR A 204 7.21 -7.00 -3.91
N LYS A 205 7.48 -7.43 -5.15
CA LYS A 205 6.98 -6.76 -6.37
C LYS A 205 5.45 -6.71 -6.45
N GLN A 206 4.77 -7.66 -5.81
CA GLN A 206 3.31 -7.79 -5.79
C GLN A 206 2.66 -6.93 -4.71
N HIS A 207 3.43 -6.37 -3.78
CA HIS A 207 2.90 -5.55 -2.70
C HIS A 207 2.30 -4.26 -3.29
N PRO A 208 1.00 -3.97 -3.04
CA PRO A 208 0.35 -2.80 -3.60
C PRO A 208 0.73 -1.55 -2.81
N LEU A 209 1.00 -0.46 -3.53
CA LEU A 209 1.19 0.86 -2.97
C LEU A 209 0.13 1.78 -3.56
N LEU A 210 -0.41 2.69 -2.74
CA LEU A 210 -1.36 3.68 -3.19
C LEU A 210 -0.60 4.76 -3.96
N THR A 211 -0.96 4.98 -5.23
CA THR A 211 -0.32 5.94 -6.13
C THR A 211 -1.29 7.02 -6.60
N LEU A 212 -0.75 8.13 -7.09
CA LEU A 212 -1.53 9.19 -7.71
C LEU A 212 -1.31 9.20 -9.24
N SER A 213 -2.41 9.19 -9.98
CA SER A 213 -2.45 9.22 -11.45
C SER A 213 -3.32 10.38 -11.95
N SER A 214 -3.42 10.54 -13.27
CA SER A 214 -4.34 11.50 -13.90
C SER A 214 -5.82 11.24 -13.56
N GLU A 215 -6.16 9.99 -13.23
CA GLU A 215 -7.52 9.57 -12.87
C GLU A 215 -7.77 9.62 -11.35
N GLY A 216 -6.77 10.02 -10.56
CA GLY A 216 -6.83 10.06 -9.10
C GLY A 216 -6.02 8.95 -8.43
N LEU A 217 -6.41 8.61 -7.19
CA LEU A 217 -5.74 7.63 -6.35
C LEU A 217 -6.05 6.21 -6.82
N GLN A 218 -5.02 5.39 -6.99
CA GLN A 218 -5.17 3.99 -7.39
C GLN A 218 -4.13 3.09 -6.73
N TRP A 219 -4.49 1.83 -6.52
CA TRP A 219 -3.55 0.82 -6.00
C TRP A 219 -2.74 0.25 -7.15
N LYS A 220 -1.41 0.39 -7.07
CA LYS A 220 -0.48 -0.13 -8.07
C LYS A 220 0.52 -1.06 -7.41
N SER A 221 0.75 -2.23 -8.02
CA SER A 221 1.79 -3.16 -7.56
C SER A 221 3.16 -2.50 -7.65
N ALA A 222 3.99 -2.69 -6.63
CA ALA A 222 5.30 -2.06 -6.54
C ALA A 222 6.22 -2.37 -7.73
N GLY A 223 6.16 -3.58 -8.27
CA GLY A 223 6.93 -3.99 -9.44
C GLY A 223 6.52 -3.30 -10.75
N MET A 224 5.38 -2.60 -10.77
CA MET A 224 4.92 -1.81 -11.92
C MET A 224 5.28 -0.33 -11.79
N LEU A 225 5.86 0.09 -10.66
CA LEU A 225 6.26 1.47 -10.45
C LEU A 225 7.45 1.84 -11.34
N SER A 226 7.45 3.07 -11.80
CA SER A 226 8.54 3.68 -12.55
C SER A 226 9.06 4.93 -11.83
N PRO A 227 10.34 5.30 -12.00
CA PRO A 227 10.85 6.57 -11.48
C PRO A 227 9.98 7.75 -11.92
N GLY A 228 9.54 8.56 -10.97
CA GLY A 228 8.58 9.65 -11.19
C GLY A 228 7.14 9.35 -10.77
N ASP A 229 6.80 8.08 -10.54
CA ASP A 229 5.51 7.71 -9.95
C ASP A 229 5.38 8.27 -8.53
N TYR A 230 4.18 8.76 -8.20
CA TYR A 230 3.86 9.24 -6.88
C TYR A 230 3.38 8.08 -6.00
N ILE A 231 3.91 8.01 -4.78
CA ILE A 231 3.46 7.08 -3.74
C ILE A 231 2.84 7.91 -2.63
N ALA A 232 1.64 7.51 -2.19
CA ALA A 232 0.96 8.17 -1.10
C ALA A 232 1.74 8.00 0.21
N ALA A 233 1.83 9.07 0.97
CA ALA A 233 2.39 9.08 2.32
C ALA A 233 1.45 9.87 3.23
N PRO A 234 1.36 9.52 4.52
CA PRO A 234 0.52 10.24 5.45
C PRO A 234 1.02 11.69 5.60
N GLY A 235 0.14 12.67 5.42
CA GLY A 235 0.45 14.07 5.68
C GLY A 235 0.54 14.38 7.18
N ARG A 236 -0.35 13.78 7.97
CA ARG A 236 -0.35 13.81 9.44
C ARG A 236 -0.94 12.50 9.96
N ILE A 237 -0.35 11.94 11.01
CA ILE A 237 -0.93 10.84 11.77
C ILE A 237 -1.41 11.42 13.09
N HIS A 238 -2.69 11.22 13.41
CA HIS A 238 -3.23 11.60 14.71
C HIS A 238 -3.18 10.40 15.63
N VAL A 239 -2.45 10.54 16.73
CA VAL A 239 -2.45 9.59 17.84
C VAL A 239 -3.19 10.28 18.97
N GLU A 240 -4.29 9.68 19.42
CA GLU A 240 -4.99 10.19 20.60
C GLU A 240 -4.04 10.13 21.80
N PRO A 241 -3.84 11.24 22.52
CA PRO A 241 -2.93 11.25 23.65
C PRO A 241 -3.45 10.29 24.72
N ALA A 242 -2.58 9.40 25.19
CA ALA A 242 -2.83 8.72 26.45
C ALA A 242 -2.73 9.75 27.59
N GLU A 243 -3.24 9.44 28.78
CA GLU A 243 -2.98 10.27 29.96
C GLU A 243 -1.46 10.45 30.14
N SER A 244 -0.96 11.62 29.76
CA SER A 244 0.48 11.87 29.69
C SER A 244 1.03 11.98 31.09
N ARG A 245 2.01 11.12 31.40
CA ARG A 245 2.70 11.10 32.70
C ARG A 245 3.86 12.08 32.79
N ILE A 246 4.13 12.84 31.72
CA ILE A 246 5.25 13.78 31.63
C ILE A 246 4.75 15.17 31.24
N THR A 247 5.38 16.19 31.79
CA THR A 247 5.11 17.59 31.46
C THR A 247 5.86 18.01 30.19
N PRO A 248 5.52 19.15 29.55
CA PRO A 248 6.32 19.70 28.46
C PRO A 248 7.79 19.96 28.85
N ASP A 249 8.06 20.35 30.11
CA ASP A 249 9.43 20.55 30.60
C ASP A 249 10.19 19.22 30.73
N ASP A 250 9.53 18.16 31.21
CA ASP A 250 10.09 16.80 31.22
C ASP A 250 10.42 16.36 29.78
N ALA A 251 9.51 16.61 28.84
CA ALA A 251 9.67 16.24 27.44
C ALA A 251 10.84 16.99 26.77
N TYR A 252 10.96 18.30 27.00
CA TYR A 252 12.10 19.09 26.53
C TYR A 252 13.42 18.54 27.06
N PHE A 253 13.49 18.22 28.36
CA PHE A 253 14.68 17.62 28.95
C PHE A 253 15.03 16.27 28.30
N LEU A 254 14.04 15.40 28.07
CA LEU A 254 14.24 14.13 27.37
C LEU A 254 14.80 14.35 25.96
N GLY A 255 14.26 15.33 25.21
CA GLY A 255 14.77 15.70 23.89
C GLY A 255 16.22 16.16 23.93
N LEU A 256 16.56 17.01 24.88
CA LEU A 256 17.93 17.49 25.09
C LEU A 256 18.89 16.35 25.46
N PHE A 257 18.44 15.38 26.27
CA PHE A 257 19.24 14.20 26.58
C PHE A 257 19.41 13.28 25.36
N VAL A 258 18.37 13.13 24.53
CA VAL A 258 18.51 12.39 23.26
C VAL A 258 19.53 13.06 22.36
N ALA A 259 19.59 14.38 22.27
CA ALA A 259 20.64 15.06 21.51
C ALA A 259 22.03 14.89 22.17
N GLU A 260 22.19 15.40 23.38
CA GLU A 260 23.51 15.69 23.98
C GLU A 260 23.85 14.82 25.22
N GLY A 261 22.97 13.89 25.57
CA GLY A 261 23.14 13.00 26.71
C GLY A 261 24.20 11.92 26.48
N THR A 262 24.97 11.62 27.54
CA THR A 262 25.99 10.57 27.59
C THR A 262 25.80 9.73 28.84
N ARG A 263 26.02 8.42 28.75
CA ARG A 263 25.83 7.47 29.88
C ARG A 263 26.98 7.40 30.88
N ASN A 264 28.22 7.75 30.50
CA ASN A 264 29.39 7.59 31.36
C ASN A 264 30.43 8.72 31.18
N PRO A 265 30.54 9.66 32.15
CA PRO A 265 29.61 9.85 33.26
C PRO A 265 28.22 10.25 32.75
N LEU A 266 27.16 9.91 33.50
CA LEU A 266 25.81 10.33 33.14
C LEU A 266 25.75 11.86 33.11
N SER A 267 25.60 12.44 31.92
CA SER A 267 25.79 13.87 31.72
C SER A 267 25.12 14.38 30.44
N ILE A 268 24.91 15.70 30.38
CA ILE A 268 24.57 16.43 29.16
C ILE A 268 25.70 17.43 28.91
N THR A 269 26.17 17.51 27.67
CA THR A 269 27.21 18.48 27.26
C THR A 269 26.59 19.54 26.36
N ASN A 270 26.70 20.82 26.71
CA ASN A 270 26.27 21.91 25.85
C ASN A 270 27.02 23.21 26.19
N TYR A 271 27.34 24.03 25.18
CA TYR A 271 28.07 25.29 25.38
C TYR A 271 27.16 26.54 25.39
N ASP A 272 25.89 26.44 25.00
CA ASP A 272 24.96 27.57 25.05
C ASP A 272 24.52 27.83 26.50
N GLU A 273 24.84 29.02 27.02
CA GLU A 273 24.50 29.41 28.40
C GLU A 273 22.99 29.44 28.66
N ARG A 274 22.17 29.73 27.64
CA ARG A 274 20.70 29.73 27.76
C ARG A 274 20.17 28.31 27.94
N ILE A 275 20.68 27.36 27.15
CA ILE A 275 20.30 25.94 27.24
C ILE A 275 20.72 25.38 28.61
N ASN A 276 21.96 25.65 29.02
CA ASN A 276 22.45 25.26 30.34
C ASN A 276 21.63 25.87 31.48
N GLY A 277 21.28 27.16 31.39
CA GLY A 277 20.43 27.82 32.37
C GLY A 277 19.04 27.17 32.48
N ARG A 278 18.44 26.80 31.35
CA ARG A 278 17.15 26.08 31.31
C ARG A 278 17.27 24.68 31.89
N LEU A 279 18.29 23.91 31.50
CA LEU A 279 18.60 22.59 32.05
C LEU A 279 18.76 22.66 33.58
N HIS A 280 19.54 23.61 34.08
CA HIS A 280 19.77 23.74 35.52
C HIS A 280 18.51 24.15 36.27
N SER A 281 17.70 25.06 35.71
CA SER A 281 16.40 25.42 36.27
C SER A 281 15.46 24.22 36.37
N TYR A 282 15.39 23.40 35.32
CA TYR A 282 14.61 22.18 35.29
C TYR A 282 15.08 21.18 36.36
N LEU A 283 16.39 20.90 36.43
CA LEU A 283 16.94 19.96 37.40
C LEU A 283 16.64 20.37 38.85
N ARG A 284 16.77 21.66 39.18
CA ARG A 284 16.40 22.19 40.50
C ARG A 284 14.92 22.01 40.80
N LYS A 285 14.04 22.35 39.86
CA LYS A 285 12.58 22.29 40.04
C LYS A 285 12.06 20.86 40.13
N ARG A 286 12.56 19.98 39.27
CA ARG A 286 12.04 18.61 39.10
C ARG A 286 12.62 17.61 40.09
N PHE A 287 13.91 17.76 40.44
CA PHE A 287 14.66 16.79 41.25
C PHE A 287 15.24 17.39 42.53
N SER A 288 15.01 18.67 42.81
CA SER A 288 15.38 19.33 44.08
C SER A 288 16.87 19.28 44.42
N PHE A 289 17.75 19.31 43.42
CA PHE A 289 19.21 19.38 43.63
C PHE A 289 19.89 20.45 42.79
N GLU A 290 21.05 20.93 43.26
CA GLU A 290 21.92 21.84 42.49
C GLU A 290 22.82 21.04 41.54
N PRO A 291 22.75 21.27 40.21
CA PRO A 291 23.57 20.55 39.24
C PRO A 291 25.05 20.88 39.37
N THR A 292 25.89 19.86 39.21
CA THR A 292 27.34 20.05 39.09
C THR A 292 27.66 20.41 37.64
N PHE A 293 28.08 21.64 37.39
CA PHE A 293 28.40 22.15 36.05
C PHE A 293 29.89 22.47 35.92
N ASN A 294 30.54 21.90 34.91
CA ASN A 294 31.88 22.28 34.48
C ASN A 294 31.78 23.24 33.29
N LYS A 295 32.02 24.54 33.55
CA LYS A 295 31.91 25.59 32.53
C LYS A 295 32.89 25.43 31.37
N GLU A 296 34.11 24.97 31.63
CA GLU A 296 35.14 24.78 30.60
C GLU A 296 34.76 23.69 29.61
N LYS A 297 34.07 22.64 30.09
CA LYS A 297 33.64 21.50 29.28
C LYS A 297 32.20 21.57 28.81
N GLY A 298 31.44 22.60 29.21
CA GLY A 298 29.99 22.66 28.99
C GLY A 298 29.22 21.49 29.59
N LEU A 299 29.78 20.81 30.61
CA LEU A 299 29.31 19.50 31.07
C LEU A 299 28.47 19.64 32.34
N THR A 300 27.21 19.19 32.28
CA THR A 300 26.33 19.07 33.45
C THR A 300 26.22 17.59 33.86
N LEU A 301 26.66 17.26 35.07
CA LEU A 301 26.54 15.90 35.63
C LEU A 301 25.13 15.64 36.13
N LEU A 302 24.61 14.46 35.83
CA LEU A 302 23.29 13.98 36.27
C LEU A 302 23.45 12.94 37.38
N ARG A 303 22.45 12.89 38.27
CA ARG A 303 22.45 12.04 39.47
C ARG A 303 21.56 10.80 39.26
N LYS A 304 21.61 9.88 40.22
CA LYS A 304 20.86 8.63 40.20
C LYS A 304 19.35 8.84 40.05
N GLU A 305 18.79 9.88 40.66
CA GLU A 305 17.36 10.21 40.54
C GLU A 305 16.97 10.57 39.09
N VAL A 306 17.90 11.16 38.35
CA VAL A 306 17.72 11.47 36.91
C VAL A 306 17.87 10.20 36.08
N GLU A 307 18.80 9.33 36.43
CA GLU A 307 18.96 8.01 35.81
C GLU A 307 17.68 7.18 35.93
N GLU A 308 17.08 7.13 37.13
CA GLU A 308 15.81 6.45 37.39
C GLU A 308 14.65 7.03 36.56
N PHE A 309 14.62 8.35 36.38
CA PHE A 309 13.63 9.02 35.54
C PHE A 309 13.84 8.73 34.03
N LEU A 310 15.08 8.75 33.56
CA LEU A 310 15.45 8.44 32.17
C LEU A 310 15.21 6.95 31.84
N GLY A 311 15.31 6.06 32.83
CA GLY A 311 15.10 4.63 32.66
C GLY A 311 16.05 4.05 31.59
N PRO A 312 15.55 3.25 30.62
CA PRO A 312 16.41 2.65 29.60
C PRO A 312 17.19 3.67 28.75
N LEU A 313 16.69 4.91 28.62
CA LEU A 313 17.35 5.95 27.85
C LEU A 313 18.71 6.34 28.47
N ALA A 314 18.85 6.29 29.80
CA ALA A 314 20.11 6.62 30.49
C ALA A 314 21.28 5.71 30.09
N HIS A 315 20.99 4.49 29.63
CA HIS A 315 21.98 3.48 29.28
C HIS A 315 22.27 3.39 27.78
N SER A 316 21.55 4.18 26.97
CA SER A 316 21.75 4.26 25.52
C SER A 316 23.08 4.95 25.17
N ASP A 317 23.55 4.67 23.98
CA ASP A 317 24.67 5.36 23.31
C ASP A 317 24.18 6.10 22.05
N SER A 318 25.09 6.77 21.35
CA SER A 318 24.77 7.53 20.14
C SER A 318 24.07 6.72 19.06
N SER A 319 24.29 5.41 19.00
CA SER A 319 23.70 4.51 18.00
C SER A 319 22.37 3.89 18.43
N THR A 320 22.05 3.95 19.73
CA THR A 320 20.92 3.24 20.35
C THR A 320 19.93 4.17 21.06
N LYS A 321 20.17 5.48 21.05
CA LYS A 321 19.22 6.50 21.51
C LYS A 321 17.89 6.37 20.77
N PHE A 322 16.80 6.57 21.50
CA PHE A 322 15.44 6.42 21.00
C PHE A 322 14.52 7.47 21.62
N VAL A 323 13.38 7.71 20.98
CA VAL A 323 12.32 8.58 21.53
C VAL A 323 11.49 7.77 22.53
N PRO A 324 11.37 8.19 23.80
CA PRO A 324 10.58 7.46 24.79
C PRO A 324 9.10 7.33 24.41
N GLU A 325 8.47 6.19 24.71
CA GLU A 325 7.05 5.93 24.40
C GLU A 325 6.11 6.99 24.99
N GLN A 326 6.46 7.54 26.16
CA GLN A 326 5.71 8.59 26.84
C GLN A 326 5.63 9.89 26.02
N VAL A 327 6.60 10.13 25.13
CA VAL A 327 6.60 11.25 24.19
C VAL A 327 5.68 10.95 23.00
N PHE A 328 5.77 9.74 22.42
CA PHE A 328 4.87 9.32 21.33
C PHE A 328 3.40 9.32 21.73
N ALA A 329 3.10 8.96 22.98
CA ALA A 329 1.76 8.96 23.57
C ALA A 329 1.35 10.33 24.14
N GLY A 330 2.23 11.33 24.08
CA GLY A 330 2.01 12.66 24.64
C GLY A 330 1.13 13.55 23.77
N SER A 331 0.70 14.68 24.33
CA SER A 331 -0.01 15.72 23.58
C SER A 331 0.91 16.38 22.53
N ASP A 332 0.31 17.09 21.57
CA ASP A 332 1.06 17.93 20.61
C ASP A 332 2.04 18.88 21.30
N GLU A 333 1.73 19.34 22.52
CA GLU A 333 2.61 20.19 23.32
C GLU A 333 3.83 19.43 23.86
N VAL A 334 3.62 18.22 24.39
CA VAL A 334 4.70 17.33 24.85
C VAL A 334 5.62 16.96 23.69
N VAL A 335 5.06 16.56 22.54
CA VAL A 335 5.84 16.22 21.34
C VAL A 335 6.64 17.43 20.85
N ARG A 336 6.02 18.62 20.77
CA ARG A 336 6.71 19.86 20.38
C ARG A 336 7.84 20.22 21.34
N ALA A 337 7.61 20.07 22.64
CA ALA A 337 8.63 20.38 23.64
C ALA A 337 9.81 19.42 23.54
N PHE A 338 9.56 18.12 23.35
CA PHE A 338 10.61 17.13 23.08
C PHE A 338 11.44 17.50 21.84
N LEU A 339 10.78 17.76 20.71
CA LEU A 339 11.47 18.16 19.48
C LEU A 339 12.27 19.44 19.69
N SER A 340 11.74 20.43 20.41
CA SER A 340 12.45 21.67 20.72
C SER A 340 13.74 21.39 21.50
N GLY A 341 13.69 20.52 22.52
CA GLY A 341 14.87 20.14 23.29
C GLY A 341 15.90 19.39 22.47
N TYR A 342 15.45 18.51 21.57
CA TYR A 342 16.32 17.79 20.66
C TYR A 342 17.02 18.74 19.67
N PHE A 343 16.27 19.65 19.03
CA PHE A 343 16.85 20.63 18.08
C PHE A 343 17.77 21.64 18.76
N ASP A 344 17.41 22.13 19.95
CA ASP A 344 18.27 23.02 20.73
C ASP A 344 19.59 22.32 21.12
N GLY A 345 19.54 21.02 21.40
CA GLY A 345 20.72 20.20 21.68
C GLY A 345 21.60 19.97 20.46
N ASP A 346 21.04 19.42 19.38
CA ASP A 346 21.77 18.97 18.19
C ASP A 346 22.30 20.12 17.30
N GLY A 347 21.89 21.36 17.59
CA GLY A 347 22.56 22.57 17.11
C GLY A 347 22.46 22.84 15.59
N PHE A 348 21.50 22.25 14.88
CA PHE A 348 21.33 22.46 13.44
C PHE A 348 19.95 23.04 13.09
N ALA A 349 19.89 24.36 13.00
CA ALA A 349 18.87 25.06 12.22
C ALA A 349 19.58 25.76 11.06
N SER A 350 19.52 25.15 9.87
CA SER A 350 20.02 25.75 8.62
C SER A 350 19.09 26.84 8.10
#